data_AF-A0A6G0V0N7-F1
#
_entry.id   AF-A0A6G0V0N7-F1
#
_cell.length_a   1.000
_cell.length_b   1.000
_cell.length_c   1.000
_cell.angle_alpha   90.00
_cell.angle_beta   90.00
_cell.angle_gamma   90.00
#
_symmetry.space_group_name_H-M   'P 1'
#
loop_
_entity.id
_entity.type
_entity.pdbx_description
1 polymer ?
#
loop_
_entity_poly.entity_id
_entity_poly.type
_entity_poly.pdbx_seq_one_letter_code
_entity_poly.pdbx_strand_id
1 'polypeptide(L)'
;KGLTTEERNKKGIPSEFASRLAAAMRAAVEENSWGRDELKYSIYSDDRRKHMEYDDDIQPKPRDGVEEEDVKMEVDGEVSKKENLVYDRDAPLDCSLVPRPIGFNLIPQTIQDYAAICLAWSNVIRGFAFNPANELVLASHHGLLRTTTTLLMLYTEDEGQPDKWEKLTTDKREMKSFLLDVANQLRDDAFTFLSAAAGSLDLFTLSPEVSCSILGSVIHWSICRNVLAFEQFTVWGGVPLRDFCLEIIGKMTVREKNIRLLVSTVPEKKFRTFIKVISGLLHTREETQIREFALVIMNAICQTSKLACVVAGTETDIIKNAVTFIEVTDANMFRIISQQGVLFLRQNQDSMGTTFEMLKKACNLLISLGEQERCKSGLLKHVNRLENMFLMHYVDAEIGSMLATVIHMAYHSNICTERGQSSSAPISNGRTS
;
A
#
# COMPACT_ATOMS: atom_id res chain seq x y z
N LYS A 1 -3.60 29.33 35.15
CA LYS A 1 -2.82 28.39 35.99
C LYS A 1 -3.05 27.00 35.41
N GLY A 2 -2.02 26.35 34.86
CA GLY A 2 -2.14 25.08 34.15
C GLY A 2 -2.47 23.92 35.09
N LEU A 3 -3.26 22.96 34.59
CA LEU A 3 -3.60 21.71 35.30
C LEU A 3 -2.34 20.92 35.61
N THR A 4 -2.27 20.33 36.80
CA THR A 4 -1.16 19.46 37.19
C THR A 4 -1.23 18.12 36.46
N THR A 5 -0.10 17.41 36.40
CA THR A 5 0.07 16.15 35.65
C THR A 5 -0.92 15.06 36.12
N GLU A 6 -1.28 15.04 37.41
CA GLU A 6 -2.27 14.11 37.96
C GLU A 6 -3.72 14.43 37.51
N GLU A 7 -4.06 15.72 37.37
CA GLU A 7 -5.40 16.14 36.92
C GLU A 7 -5.62 15.86 35.42
N ARG A 8 -4.55 15.84 34.62
CA ARG A 8 -4.59 15.48 33.19
C ARG A 8 -4.76 13.98 32.98
N ASN A 9 -4.10 13.15 33.80
CA ASN A 9 -4.22 11.70 33.75
C ASN A 9 -5.62 11.22 34.16
N LYS A 10 -6.27 11.89 35.13
CA LYS A 10 -7.66 11.60 35.50
C LYS A 10 -8.69 11.95 34.43
N LYS A 11 -8.35 12.83 33.48
CA LYS A 11 -9.24 13.26 32.38
C LYS A 11 -8.94 12.60 31.04
N GLY A 12 -8.00 11.63 30.99
CA GLY A 12 -7.66 10.91 29.76
C GLY A 12 -7.07 11.80 28.66
N ILE A 13 -6.50 12.96 28.99
CA ILE A 13 -5.88 13.86 28.01
C ILE A 13 -4.41 13.44 27.86
N PRO A 14 -3.95 12.97 26.67
CA PRO A 14 -2.58 12.49 26.49
C PRO A 14 -1.58 13.62 26.76
N SER A 15 -0.70 13.42 27.74
CA SER A 15 0.37 14.36 28.10
C SER A 15 1.70 13.92 27.51
N GLU A 16 2.44 14.89 26.93
CA GLU A 16 3.91 15.02 26.72
C GLU A 16 4.76 13.85 26.17
N PHE A 17 4.30 12.61 26.22
CA PHE A 17 4.99 11.41 25.76
C PHE A 17 5.13 11.37 24.24
N ALA A 18 4.07 11.74 23.50
CA ALA A 18 4.11 11.80 22.04
C ALA A 18 5.12 12.84 21.52
N SER A 19 5.25 13.98 22.21
CA SER A 19 6.23 15.02 21.87
C SER A 19 7.68 14.56 22.17
N ARG A 20 7.88 13.85 23.29
CA ARG A 20 9.20 13.29 23.65
C ARG A 20 9.58 12.10 22.77
N LEU A 21 8.63 11.30 22.32
CA LEU A 21 8.83 10.19 21.38
C LEU A 21 9.19 10.71 19.99
N ALA A 22 8.51 11.75 19.50
CA ALA A 22 8.86 12.41 18.23
C ALA A 22 10.26 13.04 18.27
N ALA A 23 10.66 13.64 19.40
CA ALA A 23 12.02 14.17 19.57
C ALA A 23 13.08 13.06 19.63
N ALA A 24 12.81 11.93 20.29
CA ALA A 24 13.72 10.79 20.37
C ALA A 24 13.90 10.09 19.01
N MET A 25 12.83 9.98 18.21
CA MET A 25 12.91 9.42 16.86
C MET A 25 13.73 10.29 15.89
N ARG A 26 13.71 11.62 16.03
CA ARG A 26 14.56 12.51 15.22
C ARG A 26 16.04 12.40 15.59
N ALA A 27 16.37 12.27 16.87
CA ALA A 27 17.76 12.10 17.33
C ALA A 27 18.39 10.77 16.85
N ALA A 28 17.63 9.67 16.82
CA ALA A 28 18.11 8.37 16.36
C ALA A 28 18.41 8.30 14.85
N VAL A 29 17.84 9.21 14.05
CA VAL A 29 18.09 9.29 12.60
C VAL A 29 19.41 10.02 12.29
N GLU A 30 19.85 10.94 13.15
CA GLU A 30 21.09 11.70 12.95
C GLU A 30 22.35 10.90 13.35
N GLU A 31 22.24 9.95 14.29
CA GLU A 31 23.38 9.15 14.78
C GLU A 31 23.83 8.01 13.84
N ASN A 32 23.01 7.59 12.86
CA ASN A 32 23.31 6.44 11.98
C ASN A 32 24.14 6.78 10.71
N SER A 33 24.92 7.86 10.74
CA SER A 33 25.73 8.33 9.60
C SER A 33 27.18 7.85 9.57
N TRP A 34 27.53 6.75 10.26
CA TRP A 34 28.89 6.19 10.26
C TRP A 34 28.91 4.72 9.76
N GLY A 35 29.72 4.47 8.72
CA GLY A 35 30.16 3.12 8.35
C GLY A 35 29.75 2.59 6.96
N ARG A 36 30.00 3.35 5.89
CA ARG A 36 30.33 2.72 4.61
C ARG A 36 31.77 2.22 4.74
N ASP A 37 31.98 0.92 4.85
CA ASP A 37 33.19 0.27 4.33
C ASP A 37 33.02 -1.24 4.14
N GLU A 38 33.36 -1.65 2.92
CA GLU A 38 33.86 -2.94 2.43
C GLU A 38 33.23 -4.27 2.91
N LEU A 39 32.52 -4.93 1.98
CA LEU A 39 32.57 -6.39 1.83
C LEU A 39 32.53 -6.77 0.35
N LYS A 40 33.73 -6.90 -0.23
CA LYS A 40 33.99 -7.61 -1.49
C LYS A 40 34.03 -9.11 -1.21
N TYR A 41 33.24 -9.91 -1.92
CA TYR A 41 33.62 -11.28 -2.31
C TYR A 41 33.03 -11.65 -3.69
N SER A 42 33.91 -11.57 -4.70
CA SER A 42 34.18 -12.58 -5.75
C SER A 42 33.93 -14.04 -5.32
N ILE A 43 33.66 -15.08 -6.12
CA ILE A 43 33.74 -15.42 -7.56
C ILE A 43 32.90 -16.72 -7.72
N TYR A 44 32.46 -17.00 -8.95
CA TYR A 44 32.07 -18.31 -9.52
C TYR A 44 32.32 -19.57 -8.66
N SER A 45 31.29 -20.42 -8.57
CA SER A 45 31.48 -21.86 -8.78
C SER A 45 30.24 -22.43 -9.48
N ASP A 46 30.46 -22.84 -10.72
CA ASP A 46 29.72 -23.92 -11.38
C ASP A 46 29.70 -25.15 -10.47
N ASP A 47 28.51 -25.72 -10.21
CA ASP A 47 28.24 -27.15 -10.41
C ASP A 47 26.88 -27.53 -9.80
N ARG A 48 25.89 -27.71 -10.67
CA ARG A 48 25.13 -28.98 -10.80
C ARG A 48 23.98 -28.80 -11.80
N ARG A 49 24.28 -29.11 -13.05
CA ARG A 49 23.29 -29.66 -13.99
C ARG A 49 23.00 -31.10 -13.58
N LYS A 50 21.74 -31.43 -13.31
CA LYS A 50 21.21 -32.78 -13.51
C LYS A 50 19.83 -32.70 -14.17
N HIS A 51 19.74 -33.44 -15.26
CA HIS A 51 18.62 -33.62 -16.18
C HIS A 51 17.32 -34.04 -15.48
N MET A 52 16.19 -33.55 -15.98
CA MET A 52 14.90 -34.23 -15.88
C MET A 52 14.19 -34.08 -17.23
N GLU A 53 13.94 -35.22 -17.87
CA GLU A 53 13.36 -35.40 -19.20
C GLU A 53 11.89 -34.96 -19.25
N TYR A 54 11.48 -34.49 -20.43
CA TYR A 54 10.10 -34.19 -20.80
C TYR A 54 9.40 -35.47 -21.24
N ASP A 55 8.22 -35.76 -20.68
CA ASP A 55 7.24 -36.67 -21.28
C ASP A 55 6.03 -35.84 -21.76
N ASP A 56 5.91 -35.74 -23.07
CA ASP A 56 4.73 -35.28 -23.81
C ASP A 56 3.75 -36.47 -23.91
N ASP A 57 2.50 -36.31 -23.47
CA ASP A 57 1.31 -36.98 -24.04
C ASP A 57 0.04 -36.69 -23.22
N ILE A 58 -0.72 -35.64 -23.56
CA ILE A 58 -2.17 -35.58 -23.26
C ILE A 58 -2.90 -34.91 -24.45
N GLN A 59 -3.63 -35.71 -25.21
CA GLN A 59 -4.52 -35.27 -26.30
C GLN A 59 -5.83 -34.65 -25.78
N PRO A 60 -6.43 -33.66 -26.49
CA PRO A 60 -7.71 -33.07 -26.12
C PRO A 60 -8.90 -33.87 -26.67
N LYS A 61 -9.96 -34.06 -25.86
CA LYS A 61 -11.24 -34.66 -26.27
C LYS A 61 -12.23 -33.61 -26.82
N PRO A 62 -13.18 -34.01 -27.70
CA PRO A 62 -13.99 -33.09 -28.51
C PRO A 62 -15.22 -32.54 -27.77
N ARG A 63 -15.68 -31.35 -28.20
CA ARG A 63 -16.94 -30.71 -27.82
C ARG A 63 -18.03 -31.06 -28.83
N ASP A 64 -19.17 -31.55 -28.34
CA ASP A 64 -20.41 -31.69 -29.10
C ASP A 64 -21.49 -30.73 -28.58
N GLY A 65 -22.31 -30.21 -29.49
CA GLY A 65 -23.72 -29.90 -29.23
C GLY A 65 -24.08 -28.45 -28.97
N VAL A 66 -24.55 -27.79 -30.02
CA VAL A 66 -25.22 -26.48 -30.04
C VAL A 66 -26.71 -26.69 -29.75
N GLU A 67 -27.32 -25.84 -28.92
CA GLU A 67 -28.73 -25.47 -29.04
C GLU A 67 -28.83 -23.94 -29.06
N GLU A 68 -29.39 -23.43 -30.14
CA GLU A 68 -29.67 -22.03 -30.44
C GLU A 68 -30.95 -21.58 -29.73
N GLU A 69 -30.94 -20.41 -29.10
CA GLU A 69 -32.16 -19.62 -28.92
C GLU A 69 -31.90 -18.17 -29.36
N ASP A 70 -32.71 -17.76 -30.35
CA ASP A 70 -32.77 -16.45 -30.97
C ASP A 70 -33.20 -15.35 -30.00
N VAL A 71 -32.43 -14.25 -29.93
CA VAL A 71 -33.01 -12.94 -29.54
C VAL A 71 -32.49 -11.84 -30.46
N LYS A 72 -33.47 -11.18 -31.09
CA LYS A 72 -33.40 -10.09 -32.06
C LYS A 72 -32.46 -8.95 -31.66
N MET A 73 -31.72 -8.46 -32.66
CA MET A 73 -31.07 -7.15 -32.62
C MET A 73 -32.12 -6.05 -32.81
N GLU A 74 -32.25 -5.17 -31.82
CA GLU A 74 -32.77 -3.82 -32.03
C GLU A 74 -31.64 -2.83 -31.73
N VAL A 75 -31.42 -1.95 -32.70
CA VAL A 75 -30.46 -0.86 -32.68
C VAL A 75 -31.17 0.34 -32.07
N ASP A 76 -30.68 0.83 -30.94
CA ASP A 76 -30.90 2.22 -30.55
C ASP A 76 -29.61 2.78 -29.94
N GLY A 77 -29.15 3.88 -30.52
CA GLY A 77 -27.96 4.58 -30.07
C GLY A 77 -28.26 5.49 -28.90
N GLU A 78 -27.35 5.56 -27.93
CA GLU A 78 -27.25 6.73 -27.05
C GLU A 78 -25.87 6.81 -26.37
N VAL A 79 -25.16 7.89 -26.71
CA VAL A 79 -24.35 8.77 -25.87
C VAL A 79 -23.53 8.15 -24.72
N SER A 80 -22.21 8.23 -24.91
CA SER A 80 -21.14 8.08 -23.91
C SER A 80 -21.45 8.81 -22.59
N LYS A 81 -21.67 8.06 -21.50
CA LYS A 81 -21.67 8.60 -20.13
C LYS A 81 -20.36 8.24 -19.45
N LYS A 82 -19.61 9.29 -19.09
CA LYS A 82 -18.52 9.24 -18.12
C LYS A 82 -19.09 8.77 -16.79
N GLU A 83 -18.62 7.65 -16.27
CA GLU A 83 -18.92 7.22 -14.91
C GLU A 83 -18.26 8.19 -13.93
N ASN A 84 -19.03 9.17 -13.47
CA ASN A 84 -18.75 9.87 -12.23
C ASN A 84 -19.13 8.91 -11.09
N LEU A 85 -18.14 8.47 -10.32
CA LEU A 85 -18.32 7.79 -9.04
C LEU A 85 -19.01 8.74 -8.06
N VAL A 86 -20.34 8.73 -8.08
CA VAL A 86 -21.18 9.32 -7.03
C VAL A 86 -21.42 8.21 -6.02
N TYR A 87 -20.93 8.41 -4.79
CA TYR A 87 -21.28 7.57 -3.65
C TYR A 87 -22.77 7.69 -3.40
N ASP A 88 -23.52 6.62 -3.68
CA ASP A 88 -24.90 6.50 -3.25
C ASP A 88 -24.91 6.21 -1.75
N ARG A 89 -25.32 7.21 -0.96
CA ARG A 89 -25.47 7.09 0.50
C ARG A 89 -26.80 6.44 0.89
N ASP A 90 -27.68 6.17 -0.06
CA ASP A 90 -29.06 5.75 0.19
C ASP A 90 -29.33 4.29 -0.20
N ALA A 91 -28.29 3.49 -0.48
CA ALA A 91 -28.44 2.04 -0.53
C ALA A 91 -28.91 1.55 0.85
N PRO A 92 -30.04 0.82 0.96
CA PRO A 92 -30.53 0.36 2.24
C PRO A 92 -29.47 -0.54 2.87
N LEU A 93 -28.90 -0.13 4.01
CA LEU A 93 -28.06 -1.00 4.82
C LEU A 93 -28.87 -2.26 5.13
N ASP A 94 -28.40 -3.41 4.66
CA ASP A 94 -28.96 -4.68 5.06
C ASP A 94 -28.57 -4.96 6.52
N CYS A 95 -29.33 -4.38 7.44
CA CYS A 95 -29.17 -4.55 8.88
C CYS A 95 -29.61 -5.96 9.36
N SER A 96 -29.88 -6.90 8.46
CA SER A 96 -30.22 -8.29 8.83
C SER A 96 -29.06 -9.07 9.46
N LEU A 97 -27.83 -8.54 9.37
CA LEU A 97 -26.61 -9.14 9.91
C LEU A 97 -26.20 -8.66 11.30
N VAL A 98 -27.02 -7.87 12.01
CA VAL A 98 -26.74 -7.53 13.41
C VAL A 98 -27.37 -8.60 14.31
N PRO A 99 -26.60 -9.57 14.86
CA PRO A 99 -27.17 -10.58 15.74
C PRO A 99 -27.73 -9.90 16.98
N ARG A 100 -29.05 -10.06 17.22
CA ARG A 100 -29.66 -9.62 18.47
C ARG A 100 -29.09 -10.44 19.62
N PRO A 101 -28.64 -9.84 20.73
CA PRO A 101 -28.15 -10.59 21.87
C PRO A 101 -29.31 -11.40 22.48
N ILE A 102 -29.22 -12.73 22.40
CA ILE A 102 -30.14 -13.65 23.05
C ILE A 102 -29.62 -13.89 24.47
N GLY A 103 -30.51 -13.92 25.47
CA GLY A 103 -30.17 -13.96 26.90
C GLY A 103 -29.58 -15.28 27.43
N PHE A 104 -29.21 -16.23 26.56
CA PHE A 104 -28.60 -17.50 26.94
C PHE A 104 -27.28 -17.69 26.20
N ASN A 105 -26.19 -17.91 26.94
CA ASN A 105 -24.88 -18.17 26.37
C ASN A 105 -24.79 -19.65 25.97
N LEU A 106 -25.11 -19.98 24.72
CA LEU A 106 -25.10 -21.37 24.19
C LEU A 106 -23.69 -21.90 23.91
N ILE A 107 -22.65 -21.12 24.21
CA ILE A 107 -21.25 -21.42 23.93
C ILE A 107 -20.66 -22.23 25.10
N PRO A 108 -20.15 -23.46 24.88
CA PRO A 108 -19.47 -24.23 25.92
C PRO A 108 -18.34 -23.44 26.60
N GLN A 109 -18.29 -23.50 27.93
CA GLN A 109 -17.31 -22.78 28.75
C GLN A 109 -15.87 -23.09 28.34
N THR A 110 -15.58 -24.34 27.95
CA THR A 110 -14.24 -24.74 27.50
C THR A 110 -13.76 -23.92 26.31
N ILE A 111 -14.63 -23.61 25.35
CA ILE A 111 -14.27 -22.82 24.17
C ILE A 111 -14.07 -21.36 24.56
N GLN A 112 -14.86 -20.83 25.49
CA GLN A 112 -14.67 -19.49 26.03
C GLN A 112 -13.33 -19.36 26.77
N ASP A 113 -12.96 -20.37 27.57
CA ASP A 113 -11.70 -20.39 28.31
C ASP A 113 -10.50 -20.43 27.35
N TYR A 114 -10.54 -21.29 26.32
CA TYR A 114 -9.49 -21.31 25.29
C TYR A 114 -9.41 -20.00 24.52
N ALA A 115 -10.54 -19.40 24.15
CA ALA A 115 -10.56 -18.10 23.48
C ALA A 115 -9.94 -17.01 24.36
N ALA A 116 -10.29 -16.96 25.65
CA ALA A 116 -9.73 -16.01 26.60
C ALA A 116 -8.21 -16.18 26.76
N ILE A 117 -7.71 -17.42 26.81
CA ILE A 117 -6.28 -17.69 26.87
C ILE A 117 -5.58 -17.23 25.58
N CYS A 118 -6.14 -17.52 24.41
CA CYS A 118 -5.59 -17.09 23.12
C CYS A 118 -5.51 -15.56 23.04
N LEU A 119 -6.58 -14.85 23.43
CA LEU A 119 -6.62 -13.39 23.45
C LEU A 119 -5.66 -12.79 24.48
N ALA A 120 -5.48 -13.43 25.63
CA ALA A 120 -4.49 -13.00 26.60
C ALA A 120 -3.07 -13.10 26.03
N TRP A 121 -2.73 -14.21 25.36
CA TRP A 121 -1.43 -14.40 24.73
C TRP A 121 -1.19 -13.45 23.55
N SER A 122 -2.19 -13.23 22.68
CA SER A 122 -2.07 -12.28 21.58
C SER A 122 -1.82 -10.86 22.10
N ASN A 123 -2.52 -10.46 23.15
CA ASN A 123 -2.34 -9.16 23.76
C ASN A 123 -0.96 -9.00 24.42
N VAL A 124 -0.45 -10.05 25.06
CA VAL A 124 0.91 -10.06 25.62
C VAL A 124 1.97 -9.90 24.53
N ILE A 125 1.88 -10.68 23.44
CA ILE A 125 2.81 -10.59 22.30
C ILE A 125 2.76 -9.20 21.66
N ARG A 126 1.54 -8.69 21.43
CA ARG A 126 1.31 -7.35 20.91
C ARG A 126 1.95 -6.28 21.81
N GLY A 127 1.75 -6.37 23.12
CA GLY A 127 2.35 -5.45 24.09
C GLY A 127 3.87 -5.50 24.10
N PHE A 128 4.47 -6.70 24.00
CA PHE A 128 5.93 -6.85 23.95
C PHE A 128 6.58 -6.23 22.73
N ALA A 129 5.86 -6.12 21.60
CA ALA A 129 6.38 -5.52 20.37
C ALA A 129 6.56 -4.00 20.47
N PHE A 130 5.89 -3.33 21.41
CA PHE A 130 6.06 -1.89 21.64
C PHE A 130 7.24 -1.55 22.56
N ASN A 131 7.89 -2.55 23.15
CA ASN A 131 9.11 -2.32 23.91
C ASN A 131 10.28 -2.16 22.92
N PRO A 132 11.04 -1.06 22.98
CA PRO A 132 12.21 -0.87 22.13
C PRO A 132 13.18 -2.06 22.23
N ALA A 133 13.83 -2.41 21.11
CA ALA A 133 14.72 -3.57 20.92
C ALA A 133 14.04 -4.95 20.85
N ASN A 134 12.83 -5.15 21.40
CA ASN A 134 12.13 -6.43 21.27
C ASN A 134 11.67 -6.70 19.84
N GLU A 135 11.35 -5.65 19.10
CA GLU A 135 10.94 -5.71 17.69
C GLU A 135 11.89 -6.54 16.82
N LEU A 136 13.20 -6.44 17.03
CA LEU A 136 14.21 -7.18 16.25
C LEU A 136 14.16 -8.68 16.55
N VAL A 137 14.07 -9.03 17.83
CA VAL A 137 14.00 -10.43 18.28
C VAL A 137 12.70 -11.07 17.78
N LEU A 138 11.58 -10.36 17.91
CA LEU A 138 10.28 -10.83 17.48
C LEU A 138 10.18 -10.93 15.95
N ALA A 139 10.74 -9.98 15.21
CA ALA A 139 10.80 -9.99 13.74
C ALA A 139 11.70 -11.09 13.17
N SER A 140 12.55 -11.71 13.99
CA SER A 140 13.41 -12.83 13.59
C SER A 140 12.81 -14.19 13.92
N HIS A 141 11.73 -14.25 14.72
CA HIS A 141 11.17 -15.50 15.21
C HIS A 141 10.18 -16.13 14.19
N HIS A 142 10.67 -17.07 13.38
CA HIS A 142 9.91 -17.72 12.30
C HIS A 142 8.57 -18.32 12.74
N GLY A 143 8.53 -19.03 13.87
CA GLY A 143 7.30 -19.68 14.35
C GLY A 143 6.23 -18.66 14.77
N LEU A 144 6.65 -17.51 15.26
CA LEU A 144 5.75 -16.43 15.66
C LEU A 144 5.17 -15.79 14.40
N LEU A 145 6.03 -15.40 13.46
CA LEU A 145 5.61 -14.81 12.19
C LEU A 145 4.70 -15.74 11.38
N ARG A 146 5.00 -17.04 11.34
CA ARG A 146 4.11 -18.04 10.71
C ARG A 146 2.72 -18.03 11.34
N THR A 147 2.66 -18.05 12.68
CA THR A 147 1.38 -17.99 13.41
C THR A 147 0.65 -16.68 13.12
N THR A 148 1.35 -15.55 13.16
CA THR A 148 0.81 -14.23 12.79
C THR A 148 0.19 -14.25 11.41
N THR A 149 0.90 -14.70 10.37
CA THR A 149 0.34 -14.75 8.99
C THR A 149 -0.88 -15.66 8.86
N THR A 150 -0.93 -16.74 9.65
CA THR A 150 -2.09 -17.63 9.70
C THR A 150 -3.29 -16.90 10.32
N LEU A 151 -3.09 -16.15 11.41
CA LEU A 151 -4.13 -15.31 12.02
C LEU A 151 -4.60 -14.20 11.08
N LEU A 152 -3.69 -13.59 10.30
CA LEU A 152 -4.04 -12.57 9.31
C LEU A 152 -5.04 -13.08 8.26
N MET A 153 -4.92 -14.34 7.85
CA MET A 153 -5.80 -14.96 6.84
C MET A 153 -6.91 -15.84 7.44
N LEU A 154 -7.07 -15.85 8.76
CA LEU A 154 -8.07 -16.69 9.42
C LEU A 154 -9.49 -16.23 9.02
N TYR A 155 -10.35 -17.16 8.58
CA TYR A 155 -11.74 -16.91 8.15
C TYR A 155 -11.95 -15.93 6.99
N THR A 156 -10.92 -15.61 6.19
CA THR A 156 -11.07 -14.69 5.04
C THR A 156 -11.72 -15.32 3.81
N GLU A 157 -11.72 -16.66 3.70
CA GLU A 157 -12.22 -17.38 2.52
C GLU A 157 -13.74 -17.67 2.56
N ASP A 158 -14.40 -17.44 3.70
CA ASP A 158 -15.82 -17.76 3.91
C ASP A 158 -16.79 -16.74 3.24
N GLU A 159 -16.27 -15.65 2.65
CA GLU A 159 -17.07 -14.57 2.04
C GLU A 159 -17.84 -15.00 0.77
N GLY A 160 -17.50 -16.14 0.18
CA GLY A 160 -18.15 -16.65 -1.03
C GLY A 160 -19.29 -17.64 -0.79
N GLN A 161 -19.61 -17.99 0.46
CA GLN A 161 -20.60 -19.04 0.76
C GLN A 161 -21.55 -18.67 1.92
N PRO A 162 -22.39 -17.63 1.75
CA PRO A 162 -23.42 -17.27 2.73
C PRO A 162 -24.40 -18.43 3.01
N ASP A 163 -24.67 -19.27 2.01
CA ASP A 163 -25.58 -20.43 2.09
C ASP A 163 -25.19 -21.47 3.14
N LYS A 164 -23.93 -21.48 3.61
CA LYS A 164 -23.47 -22.37 4.68
C LYS A 164 -23.97 -21.92 6.06
N TRP A 165 -24.26 -20.63 6.25
CA TRP A 165 -24.64 -20.05 7.54
C TRP A 165 -26.11 -20.30 7.88
N GLU A 166 -26.97 -20.25 6.86
CA GLU A 166 -28.41 -20.48 7.00
C GLU A 166 -28.73 -21.91 7.42
N LYS A 167 -27.89 -22.88 7.00
CA LYS A 167 -28.04 -24.31 7.29
C LYS A 167 -27.55 -24.74 8.68
N LEU A 168 -26.91 -23.85 9.45
CA LEU A 168 -26.44 -24.16 10.80
C LEU A 168 -27.58 -24.05 11.82
N THR A 169 -27.57 -24.95 12.81
CA THR A 169 -28.43 -24.83 14.01
C THR A 169 -28.09 -23.56 14.78
N THR A 170 -29.05 -23.02 15.54
CA THR A 170 -28.89 -21.77 16.31
C THR A 170 -27.61 -21.78 17.16
N ASP A 171 -27.38 -22.85 17.94
CA ASP A 171 -26.20 -23.00 18.81
C ASP A 171 -24.87 -22.96 18.02
N LYS A 172 -24.84 -23.57 16.82
CA LYS A 172 -23.64 -23.57 15.97
C LYS A 172 -23.41 -22.22 15.31
N ARG A 173 -24.50 -21.49 15.01
CA ARG A 173 -24.41 -20.13 14.46
C ARG A 173 -23.87 -19.15 15.49
N GLU A 174 -24.35 -19.23 16.74
CA GLU A 174 -23.82 -18.42 17.85
C GLU A 174 -22.36 -18.74 18.16
N MET A 175 -22.00 -20.03 18.22
CA MET A 175 -20.61 -20.45 18.34
C MET A 175 -19.73 -19.90 17.23
N LYS A 176 -20.18 -20.00 15.97
CA LYS A 176 -19.42 -19.50 14.82
C LYS A 176 -19.27 -17.97 14.87
N SER A 177 -20.32 -17.25 15.27
CA SER A 177 -20.27 -15.80 15.46
C SER A 177 -19.24 -15.42 16.52
N PHE A 178 -19.27 -16.07 17.68
CA PHE A 178 -18.30 -15.84 18.75
C PHE A 178 -16.86 -16.13 18.30
N LEU A 179 -16.62 -17.25 17.62
CA LEU A 179 -15.29 -17.58 17.11
C LEU A 179 -14.82 -16.59 16.03
N LEU A 180 -15.74 -16.04 15.23
CA LEU A 180 -15.43 -14.99 14.27
C LEU A 180 -15.02 -13.70 14.98
N ASP A 181 -15.72 -13.31 16.05
CA ASP A 181 -15.36 -12.14 16.87
C ASP A 181 -13.99 -12.31 17.51
N VAL A 182 -13.71 -13.50 18.07
CA VAL A 182 -12.39 -13.86 18.62
C VAL A 182 -11.32 -13.81 17.51
N ALA A 183 -11.60 -14.36 16.33
CA ALA A 183 -10.67 -14.33 15.21
C ALA A 183 -10.38 -12.92 14.71
N ASN A 184 -11.39 -12.04 14.68
CA ASN A 184 -11.23 -10.63 14.33
C ASN A 184 -10.30 -9.93 15.33
N GLN A 185 -10.55 -10.10 16.62
CA GLN A 185 -9.68 -9.52 17.66
C GLN A 185 -8.24 -10.06 17.60
N LEU A 186 -8.06 -11.37 17.38
CA LEU A 186 -6.74 -11.97 17.17
C LEU A 186 -6.04 -11.40 15.93
N ARG A 187 -6.80 -11.10 14.87
CA ARG A 187 -6.29 -10.50 13.64
C ARG A 187 -5.82 -9.06 13.88
N ASP A 188 -6.58 -8.27 14.63
CA ASP A 188 -6.21 -6.90 14.99
C ASP A 188 -4.93 -6.87 15.84
N ASP A 189 -4.82 -7.80 16.79
CA ASP A 189 -3.62 -7.97 17.60
C ASP A 189 -2.41 -8.37 16.73
N ALA A 190 -2.62 -9.28 15.78
CA ALA A 190 -1.60 -9.73 14.83
C ALA A 190 -1.12 -8.59 13.90
N PHE A 191 -2.04 -7.76 13.40
CA PHE A 191 -1.69 -6.57 12.59
C PHE A 191 -0.95 -5.52 13.40
N THR A 192 -1.40 -5.26 14.63
CA THR A 192 -0.72 -4.33 15.54
C THR A 192 0.70 -4.80 15.84
N PHE A 193 0.86 -6.08 16.15
CA PHE A 193 2.17 -6.72 16.34
C PHE A 193 3.05 -6.58 15.08
N LEU A 194 2.53 -6.95 13.91
CA LEU A 194 3.31 -6.94 12.68
C LEU A 194 3.68 -5.51 12.26
N SER A 195 2.81 -4.53 12.47
CA SER A 195 3.09 -3.12 12.21
C SER A 195 4.23 -2.59 13.09
N ALA A 196 4.24 -2.95 14.37
CA ALA A 196 5.35 -2.60 15.26
C ALA A 196 6.67 -3.24 14.80
N ALA A 197 6.65 -4.52 14.42
CA ALA A 197 7.85 -5.26 14.01
C ALA A 197 8.32 -4.97 12.56
N ALA A 198 7.48 -4.39 11.70
CA ALA A 198 7.71 -4.26 10.26
C ALA A 198 8.99 -3.48 9.89
N GLY A 199 9.37 -2.48 10.69
CA GLY A 199 10.61 -1.73 10.47
C GLY A 199 11.88 -2.57 10.65
N SER A 200 11.80 -3.58 11.51
CA SER A 200 12.89 -4.51 11.82
C SER A 200 12.84 -5.80 10.99
N LEU A 201 11.81 -5.99 10.15
CA LEU A 201 11.58 -7.21 9.37
C LEU A 201 12.50 -7.32 8.14
N ASP A 202 13.39 -8.33 8.11
CA ASP A 202 14.20 -8.66 6.93
C ASP A 202 13.62 -9.93 6.30
N LEU A 203 12.85 -9.78 5.23
CA LEU A 203 12.20 -10.92 4.59
C LEU A 203 13.19 -11.86 3.90
N PHE A 204 14.41 -11.39 3.63
CA PHE A 204 15.41 -12.18 2.93
C PHE A 204 16.09 -13.21 3.85
N THR A 205 16.12 -12.95 5.16
CA THR A 205 16.67 -13.88 6.16
C THR A 205 15.66 -14.93 6.63
N LEU A 206 14.37 -14.65 6.42
CA LEU A 206 13.28 -15.55 6.77
C LEU A 206 13.14 -16.70 5.75
N SER A 207 12.41 -17.74 6.15
CA SER A 207 12.10 -18.84 5.24
C SER A 207 11.16 -18.36 4.12
N PRO A 208 11.31 -18.85 2.87
CA PRO A 208 10.50 -18.40 1.75
C PRO A 208 8.99 -18.51 2.01
N GLU A 209 8.54 -19.58 2.68
CA GLU A 209 7.14 -19.79 3.05
C GLU A 209 6.58 -18.66 3.92
N VAL A 210 7.34 -18.24 4.94
CA VAL A 210 6.92 -17.18 5.86
C VAL A 210 6.92 -15.85 5.13
N SER A 211 7.98 -15.53 4.37
CA SER A 211 8.07 -14.27 3.62
C SER A 211 6.96 -14.14 2.58
N CYS A 212 6.67 -15.21 1.82
CA CYS A 212 5.57 -15.25 0.87
C CYS A 212 4.21 -15.09 1.57
N SER A 213 4.03 -15.71 2.74
CA SER A 213 2.78 -15.61 3.50
C SER A 213 2.55 -14.19 4.02
N ILE A 214 3.59 -13.53 4.55
CA ILE A 214 3.51 -12.12 4.99
C ILE A 214 3.15 -11.21 3.82
N LEU A 215 3.88 -11.31 2.71
CA LEU A 215 3.62 -10.48 1.52
C LEU A 215 2.22 -10.75 0.96
N GLY A 216 1.83 -12.02 0.89
CA GLY A 216 0.52 -12.44 0.40
C GLY A 216 -0.62 -11.89 1.25
N SER A 217 -0.53 -11.98 2.57
CA SER A 217 -1.57 -11.51 3.49
C SER A 217 -1.69 -9.99 3.46
N VAL A 218 -0.57 -9.26 3.54
CA VAL A 218 -0.59 -7.79 3.59
C VAL A 218 -1.07 -7.21 2.25
N ILE A 219 -0.66 -7.79 1.12
CA ILE A 219 -1.18 -7.38 -0.19
C ILE A 219 -2.67 -7.72 -0.31
N HIS A 220 -3.11 -8.90 0.12
CA HIS A 220 -4.52 -9.27 0.09
C HIS A 220 -5.40 -8.24 0.80
N TRP A 221 -5.07 -7.90 2.05
CA TRP A 221 -5.84 -6.93 2.83
C TRP A 221 -5.74 -5.49 2.31
N SER A 222 -4.65 -5.13 1.62
CA SER A 222 -4.53 -3.81 0.98
C SER A 222 -5.43 -3.63 -0.25
N ILE A 223 -5.80 -4.71 -0.95
CA ILE A 223 -6.65 -4.68 -2.16
C ILE A 223 -8.06 -5.23 -1.93
N CYS A 224 -8.28 -5.91 -0.81
CA CYS A 224 -9.56 -6.52 -0.49
C CYS A 224 -10.66 -5.45 -0.45
N ARG A 225 -11.87 -5.80 -0.92
CA ARG A 225 -13.07 -4.94 -0.90
C ARG A 225 -14.00 -5.25 0.28
N ASN A 226 -13.59 -6.16 1.16
CA ASN A 226 -14.34 -6.54 2.35
C ASN A 226 -14.51 -5.33 3.27
N VAL A 227 -15.72 -5.12 3.79
CA VAL A 227 -16.05 -4.02 4.70
C VAL A 227 -15.11 -3.98 5.93
N LEU A 228 -14.65 -5.14 6.43
CA LEU A 228 -13.66 -5.25 7.51
C LEU A 228 -12.29 -4.61 7.18
N ALA A 229 -11.98 -4.43 5.89
CA ALA A 229 -10.74 -3.78 5.47
C ALA A 229 -10.82 -2.24 5.51
N PHE A 230 -12.04 -1.66 5.44
CA PHE A 230 -12.28 -0.22 5.29
C PHE A 230 -12.91 0.41 6.52
N GLU A 231 -13.77 -0.33 7.22
CA GLU A 231 -14.59 0.19 8.31
C GLU A 231 -14.01 -0.19 9.67
N GLN A 232 -14.20 0.71 10.64
CA GLN A 232 -13.77 0.55 12.03
C GLN A 232 -14.73 -0.38 12.77
N PHE A 233 -14.74 -1.68 12.47
CA PHE A 233 -15.73 -2.61 13.02
C PHE A 233 -15.45 -3.09 14.46
N THR A 234 -14.30 -2.78 15.03
CA THR A 234 -14.03 -3.19 16.41
C THR A 234 -14.80 -2.31 17.38
N VAL A 235 -15.33 -2.93 18.43
CA VAL A 235 -16.08 -2.30 19.55
C VAL A 235 -15.31 -1.14 20.22
N TRP A 236 -14.04 -0.95 19.87
CA TRP A 236 -13.09 0.00 20.44
C TRP A 236 -12.68 1.14 19.48
N GLY A 237 -13.31 1.29 18.31
CA GLY A 237 -12.94 2.33 17.34
C GLY A 237 -11.55 2.12 16.75
N GLY A 238 -11.28 0.90 16.26
CA GLY A 238 -9.97 0.49 15.75
C GLY A 238 -9.57 1.15 14.43
N VAL A 239 -8.27 1.12 14.15
CA VAL A 239 -7.69 1.55 12.86
C VAL A 239 -8.07 0.54 11.77
N PRO A 240 -8.52 0.97 10.58
CA PRO A 240 -8.83 0.06 9.47
C PRO A 240 -7.66 -0.87 9.13
N LEU A 241 -7.94 -2.13 8.80
CA LEU A 241 -6.89 -3.12 8.48
C LEU A 241 -6.01 -2.70 7.30
N ARG A 242 -6.58 -1.96 6.35
CA ARG A 242 -5.83 -1.40 5.22
C ARG A 242 -4.74 -0.43 5.70
N ASP A 243 -5.01 0.38 6.72
CA ASP A 243 -4.06 1.38 7.20
C ASP A 243 -2.88 0.70 7.89
N PHE A 244 -3.13 -0.37 8.65
CA PHE A 244 -2.06 -1.26 9.12
C PHE A 244 -1.24 -1.83 7.97
N CYS A 245 -1.89 -2.27 6.88
CA CYS A 245 -1.17 -2.79 5.71
C CYS A 245 -0.28 -1.72 5.07
N LEU A 246 -0.78 -0.49 4.94
CA LEU A 246 0.00 0.64 4.40
C LEU A 246 1.20 0.97 5.28
N GLU A 247 1.01 0.98 6.60
CA GLU A 247 2.10 1.20 7.56
C GLU A 247 3.15 0.08 7.47
N ILE A 248 2.70 -1.19 7.46
CA ILE A 248 3.57 -2.36 7.36
C ILE A 248 4.39 -2.32 6.05
N ILE A 249 3.72 -2.18 4.90
CA ILE A 249 4.43 -2.12 3.61
C ILE A 249 5.33 -0.89 3.57
N GLY A 250 4.86 0.27 4.04
CA GLY A 250 5.64 1.51 4.13
C GLY A 250 6.94 1.32 4.90
N LYS A 251 6.90 0.71 6.09
CA LYS A 251 8.10 0.37 6.88
C LYS A 251 8.98 -0.67 6.18
N MET A 252 8.39 -1.69 5.57
CA MET A 252 9.15 -2.70 4.82
C MET A 252 9.89 -2.11 3.61
N THR A 253 9.36 -1.05 2.98
CA THR A 253 10.00 -0.38 1.84
C THR A 253 11.30 0.34 2.19
N VAL A 254 11.62 0.51 3.47
CA VAL A 254 12.92 1.05 3.89
C VAL A 254 14.06 0.13 3.44
N ARG A 255 13.80 -1.18 3.31
CA ARG A 255 14.79 -2.17 2.87
C ARG A 255 14.53 -2.57 1.43
N GLU A 256 15.49 -2.27 0.55
CA GLU A 256 15.39 -2.58 -0.88
C GLU A 256 15.15 -4.07 -1.17
N LYS A 257 15.78 -4.97 -0.40
CA LYS A 257 15.60 -6.43 -0.53
C LYS A 257 14.14 -6.85 -0.35
N ASN A 258 13.42 -6.23 0.59
CA ASN A 258 12.00 -6.54 0.84
C ASN A 258 11.13 -6.12 -0.35
N ILE A 259 11.40 -4.97 -0.97
CA ILE A 259 10.66 -4.50 -2.14
C ILE A 259 10.92 -5.40 -3.35
N ARG A 260 12.18 -5.79 -3.57
CA ARG A 260 12.54 -6.74 -4.64
C ARG A 260 11.81 -8.08 -4.47
N LEU A 261 11.70 -8.56 -3.23
CA LEU A 261 10.94 -9.78 -2.94
C LEU A 261 9.43 -9.58 -3.18
N LEU A 262 8.87 -8.45 -2.77
CA LEU A 262 7.46 -8.10 -3.02
C LEU A 262 7.13 -8.10 -4.53
N VAL A 263 7.96 -7.43 -5.34
CA VAL A 263 7.77 -7.34 -6.80
C VAL A 263 7.90 -8.70 -7.49
N SER A 264 8.78 -9.58 -7.00
CA SER A 264 9.05 -10.88 -7.62
C SER A 264 8.08 -11.99 -7.19
N THR A 265 7.52 -11.90 -5.98
CA THR A 265 6.71 -12.98 -5.39
C THR A 265 5.22 -12.83 -5.65
N VAL A 266 4.72 -11.59 -5.74
CA VAL A 266 3.27 -11.34 -5.87
C VAL A 266 2.79 -11.64 -7.29
N PRO A 267 1.70 -12.40 -7.47
CA PRO A 267 1.14 -12.65 -8.80
C PRO A 267 0.79 -11.35 -9.54
N GLU A 268 1.16 -11.26 -10.81
CA GLU A 268 1.08 -10.02 -11.59
C GLU A 268 -0.31 -9.35 -11.55
N LYS A 269 -1.39 -10.15 -11.64
CA LYS A 269 -2.76 -9.63 -11.57
C LYS A 269 -3.03 -8.91 -10.23
N LYS A 270 -2.65 -9.52 -9.10
CA LYS A 270 -2.81 -8.91 -7.77
C LYS A 270 -1.92 -7.68 -7.63
N PHE A 271 -0.69 -7.75 -8.13
CA PHE A 271 0.26 -6.64 -8.09
C PHE A 271 -0.21 -5.42 -8.90
N ARG A 272 -0.79 -5.62 -10.10
CA ARG A 272 -1.39 -4.54 -10.90
C ARG A 272 -2.57 -3.90 -10.17
N THR A 273 -3.47 -4.70 -9.57
CA THR A 273 -4.57 -4.16 -8.75
C THR A 273 -4.05 -3.37 -7.56
N PHE A 274 -3.01 -3.88 -6.89
CA PHE A 274 -2.35 -3.19 -5.79
C PHE A 274 -1.82 -1.81 -6.20
N ILE A 275 -1.08 -1.72 -7.31
CA ILE A 275 -0.61 -0.44 -7.85
C ILE A 275 -1.77 0.55 -8.09
N LYS A 276 -2.88 0.07 -8.65
CA LYS A 276 -4.07 0.91 -8.90
C LYS A 276 -4.68 1.46 -7.62
N VAL A 277 -4.86 0.60 -6.60
CA VAL A 277 -5.41 1.00 -5.31
C VAL A 277 -4.50 2.03 -4.62
N ILE A 278 -3.21 1.73 -4.48
CA ILE A 278 -2.26 2.64 -3.80
C ILE A 278 -2.12 3.96 -4.56
N SER A 279 -2.10 3.93 -5.88
CA SER A 279 -2.07 5.15 -6.69
C SER A 279 -3.30 6.04 -6.49
N GLY A 280 -4.46 5.45 -6.21
CA GLY A 280 -5.70 6.18 -5.91
C GLY A 280 -5.63 6.88 -4.56
N LEU A 281 -5.00 6.26 -3.55
CA LEU A 281 -4.86 6.82 -2.20
C LEU A 281 -4.03 8.12 -2.17
N LEU A 282 -3.18 8.36 -3.17
CA LEU A 282 -2.42 9.60 -3.27
C LEU A 282 -3.32 10.84 -3.51
N HIS A 283 -4.54 10.63 -4.03
CA HIS A 283 -5.52 11.70 -4.25
C HIS A 283 -6.18 12.19 -2.95
N THR A 284 -6.23 11.35 -1.92
CA THR A 284 -6.99 11.62 -0.68
C THR A 284 -6.38 12.79 0.09
N ARG A 285 -7.12 13.91 0.15
CA ARG A 285 -6.63 15.15 0.80
C ARG A 285 -6.77 15.13 2.32
N GLU A 286 -7.78 14.44 2.83
CA GLU A 286 -8.18 14.46 4.24
C GLU A 286 -7.26 13.61 5.12
N GLU A 287 -6.74 12.50 4.60
CA GLU A 287 -5.93 11.54 5.34
C GLU A 287 -4.43 11.66 4.98
N THR A 288 -3.75 12.65 5.57
CA THR A 288 -2.32 12.94 5.29
C THR A 288 -1.42 11.71 5.45
N GLN A 289 -1.62 10.90 6.50
CA GLN A 289 -0.78 9.72 6.77
C GLN A 289 -0.91 8.66 5.67
N ILE A 290 -2.14 8.33 5.27
CA ILE A 290 -2.42 7.35 4.21
C ILE A 290 -1.83 7.81 2.88
N ARG A 291 -1.99 9.11 2.57
CA ARG A 291 -1.41 9.73 1.38
C ARG A 291 0.12 9.62 1.37
N GLU A 292 0.78 9.89 2.49
CA GLU A 292 2.24 9.78 2.61
C GLU A 292 2.73 8.34 2.51
N PHE A 293 2.06 7.37 3.15
CA PHE A 293 2.39 5.95 2.98
C PHE A 293 2.23 5.51 1.53
N ALA A 294 1.14 5.89 0.86
CA ALA A 294 0.93 5.59 -0.55
C ALA A 294 2.07 6.15 -1.42
N LEU A 295 2.51 7.38 -1.15
CA LEU A 295 3.62 8.01 -1.86
C LEU A 295 4.93 7.25 -1.65
N VAL A 296 5.25 6.90 -0.40
CA VAL A 296 6.47 6.15 -0.02
C VAL A 296 6.50 4.79 -0.74
N ILE A 297 5.39 4.06 -0.69
CA ILE A 297 5.25 2.73 -1.29
C ILE A 297 5.39 2.82 -2.83
N MET A 298 4.70 3.77 -3.47
CA MET A 298 4.76 3.93 -4.92
C MET A 298 6.15 4.33 -5.40
N ASN A 299 6.81 5.27 -4.70
CA ASN A 299 8.19 5.65 -5.02
C ASN A 299 9.13 4.44 -4.93
N ALA A 300 9.07 3.69 -3.83
CA ALA A 300 9.90 2.51 -3.61
C ALA A 300 9.72 1.42 -4.69
N ILE A 301 8.46 1.14 -5.06
CA ILE A 301 8.13 0.15 -6.08
C ILE A 301 8.58 0.59 -7.47
N CYS A 302 8.35 1.86 -7.84
CA CYS A 302 8.75 2.40 -9.13
C CYS A 302 10.27 2.44 -9.29
N GLN A 303 11.01 2.79 -8.24
CA GLN A 303 12.47 2.72 -8.25
C GLN A 303 13.01 1.30 -8.47
N THR A 304 12.26 0.28 -8.04
CA THR A 304 12.69 -1.13 -8.13
C THR A 304 12.25 -1.81 -9.43
N SER A 305 11.09 -1.43 -10.00
CA SER A 305 10.45 -2.16 -11.10
C SER A 305 9.99 -1.25 -12.23
N LYS A 306 10.63 -1.42 -13.40
CA LYS A 306 10.23 -0.76 -14.65
C LYS A 306 8.80 -1.11 -15.07
N LEU A 307 8.39 -2.36 -14.86
CA LEU A 307 7.01 -2.79 -15.14
C LEU A 307 6.03 -1.99 -14.29
N ALA A 308 6.32 -1.83 -12.99
CA ALA A 308 5.47 -1.04 -12.11
C ALA A 308 5.39 0.43 -12.55
N CYS A 309 6.50 1.03 -12.99
CA CYS A 309 6.48 2.38 -13.57
C CYS A 309 5.54 2.50 -14.76
N VAL A 310 5.60 1.55 -15.70
CA VAL A 310 4.74 1.57 -16.89
C VAL A 310 3.28 1.39 -16.50
N VAL A 311 2.96 0.45 -15.61
CA VAL A 311 1.58 0.23 -15.15
C VAL A 311 1.05 1.46 -14.43
N ALA A 312 1.81 2.00 -13.48
CA ALA A 312 1.41 3.20 -12.74
C ALA A 312 1.24 4.41 -13.67
N GLY A 313 2.19 4.67 -14.58
CA GLY A 313 2.12 5.84 -15.44
C GLY A 313 1.09 5.77 -16.56
N THR A 314 0.63 4.58 -16.96
CA THR A 314 -0.31 4.41 -18.09
C THR A 314 -1.71 3.97 -17.68
N GLU A 315 -1.86 3.19 -16.61
CA GLU A 315 -3.14 2.66 -16.15
C GLU A 315 -3.71 3.42 -14.94
N THR A 316 -2.99 4.40 -14.39
CA THR A 316 -3.44 5.21 -13.24
C THR A 316 -3.13 6.70 -13.41
N ASP A 317 -3.75 7.52 -12.55
CA ASP A 317 -3.52 8.96 -12.47
C ASP A 317 -2.35 9.35 -11.55
N ILE A 318 -1.38 8.45 -11.32
CA ILE A 318 -0.29 8.69 -10.36
C ILE A 318 0.49 9.96 -10.67
N ILE A 319 0.76 10.23 -11.95
CA ILE A 319 1.51 11.42 -12.40
C ILE A 319 0.76 12.68 -12.00
N LYS A 320 -0.54 12.73 -12.31
CA LYS A 320 -1.42 13.86 -11.97
C LYS A 320 -1.50 14.04 -10.46
N ASN A 321 -1.65 12.94 -9.70
CA ASN A 321 -1.76 12.97 -8.24
C ASN A 321 -0.45 13.43 -7.59
N ALA A 322 0.70 12.96 -8.07
CA ALA A 322 2.01 13.39 -7.59
C ALA A 322 2.27 14.87 -7.90
N VAL A 323 1.98 15.35 -9.12
CA VAL A 323 2.09 16.79 -9.45
C VAL A 323 1.19 17.63 -8.54
N THR A 324 -0.05 17.17 -8.32
CA THR A 324 -1.00 17.87 -7.44
C THR A 324 -0.54 17.88 -5.99
N PHE A 325 0.10 16.81 -5.51
CA PHE A 325 0.70 16.76 -4.19
C PHE A 325 1.78 17.83 -4.04
N ILE A 326 2.72 17.90 -4.99
CA ILE A 326 3.80 18.90 -4.97
C ILE A 326 3.19 20.30 -4.98
N GLU A 327 2.21 20.58 -5.86
CA GLU A 327 1.58 21.91 -5.98
C GLU A 327 0.89 22.37 -4.70
N VAL A 328 0.16 21.48 -4.03
CA VAL A 328 -0.51 21.80 -2.77
C VAL A 328 0.53 22.11 -1.69
N THR A 329 1.62 21.35 -1.64
CA THR A 329 2.74 21.60 -0.72
C THR A 329 3.38 22.96 -1.00
N ASP A 330 3.58 23.32 -2.27
CA ASP A 330 4.16 24.60 -2.68
C ASP A 330 3.25 25.78 -2.32
N ALA A 331 1.95 25.68 -2.58
CA ALA A 331 0.97 26.69 -2.18
C ALA A 331 0.92 26.89 -0.65
N ASN A 332 1.00 25.79 0.12
CA ASN A 332 1.07 25.85 1.58
C ASN A 332 2.36 26.51 2.07
N MET A 333 3.49 26.16 1.45
CA MET A 333 4.81 26.73 1.73
C MET A 333 4.81 28.24 1.47
N PHE A 334 4.31 28.68 0.32
CA PHE A 334 4.17 30.10 -0.02
C PHE A 334 3.34 30.86 1.01
N ARG A 335 2.19 30.28 1.42
CA ARG A 335 1.32 30.89 2.44
C ARG A 335 2.06 31.11 3.75
N ILE A 336 2.83 30.13 4.22
CA ILE A 336 3.59 30.23 5.48
C ILE A 336 4.73 31.26 5.35
N ILE A 337 5.46 31.23 4.24
CA ILE A 337 6.54 32.19 3.97
C ILE A 337 5.99 33.62 3.96
N SER A 338 4.85 33.84 3.30
CA SER A 338 4.23 35.16 3.23
C SER A 338 3.74 35.67 4.60
N GLN A 339 3.41 34.77 5.54
CA GLN A 339 2.87 35.14 6.86
C GLN A 339 3.94 35.25 7.94
N GLN A 340 4.92 34.35 7.96
CA GLN A 340 5.86 34.16 9.07
C GLN A 340 7.33 34.20 8.63
N GLY A 341 7.60 34.29 7.32
CA GLY A 341 8.93 34.32 6.75
C GLY A 341 9.57 32.93 6.58
N VAL A 342 10.64 32.88 5.79
CA VAL A 342 11.33 31.64 5.39
C VAL A 342 12.02 30.93 6.58
N LEU A 343 12.51 31.69 7.57
CA LEU A 343 13.16 31.10 8.74
C LEU A 343 12.21 30.26 9.59
N PHE A 344 10.94 30.69 9.71
CA PHE A 344 9.92 29.94 10.44
C PHE A 344 9.64 28.59 9.78
N LEU A 345 9.54 28.58 8.45
CA LEU A 345 9.32 27.37 7.67
C LEU A 345 10.42 26.33 7.88
N ARG A 346 11.69 26.77 7.91
CA ARG A 346 12.84 25.89 8.12
C ARG A 346 12.85 25.27 9.51
N GLN A 347 12.39 26.01 10.52
CA GLN A 347 12.30 25.51 11.90
C GLN A 347 11.06 24.63 12.14
N ASN A 348 10.00 24.81 11.37
CA ASN A 348 8.71 24.13 11.55
C ASN A 348 8.24 23.48 10.24
N GLN A 349 9.02 22.51 9.75
CA GLN A 349 8.76 21.85 8.46
C GLN A 349 7.36 21.20 8.40
N ASP A 350 6.90 20.65 9.53
CA ASP A 350 5.57 20.03 9.67
C ASP A 350 4.40 21.01 9.39
N SER A 351 4.65 22.32 9.44
CA SER A 351 3.62 23.35 9.20
C SER A 351 3.12 23.38 7.75
N MET A 352 3.88 22.83 6.80
CA MET A 352 3.49 22.74 5.38
C MET A 352 2.41 21.69 5.12
N GLY A 353 2.04 20.89 6.14
CA GLY A 353 1.12 19.76 6.02
C GLY A 353 1.76 18.49 5.47
N THR A 354 3.08 18.50 5.26
CA THR A 354 3.94 17.36 4.92
C THR A 354 5.40 17.74 5.23
N THR A 355 6.36 16.90 4.84
CA THR A 355 7.80 17.14 5.03
C THR A 355 8.53 17.31 3.70
N PHE A 356 9.72 17.95 3.73
CA PHE A 356 10.57 18.04 2.53
C PHE A 356 10.95 16.66 1.98
N GLU A 357 11.17 15.67 2.84
CA GLU A 357 11.48 14.31 2.42
C GLU A 357 10.35 13.66 1.60
N MET A 358 9.08 13.94 1.94
CA MET A 358 7.95 13.50 1.12
C MET A 358 7.92 14.23 -0.23
N LEU A 359 8.27 15.52 -0.26
CA LEU A 359 8.39 16.26 -1.51
C LEU A 359 9.50 15.69 -2.42
N LYS A 360 10.65 15.31 -1.85
CA LYS A 360 11.72 14.61 -2.58
C LYS A 360 11.24 13.26 -3.11
N LYS A 361 10.49 12.48 -2.32
CA LYS A 361 9.91 11.21 -2.77
C LYS A 361 8.91 11.39 -3.91
N ALA A 362 8.09 12.45 -3.90
CA ALA A 362 7.21 12.77 -5.02
C ALA A 362 8.01 13.11 -6.29
N CYS A 363 9.08 13.90 -6.16
CA CYS A 363 9.95 14.19 -7.29
C CYS A 363 10.64 12.94 -7.83
N ASN A 364 11.21 12.10 -6.95
CA ASN A 364 11.84 10.83 -7.32
C ASN A 364 10.87 9.84 -7.98
N LEU A 365 9.61 9.81 -7.54
CA LEU A 365 8.57 9.04 -8.20
C LEU A 365 8.35 9.55 -9.63
N LEU A 366 8.22 10.87 -9.83
CA LEU A 366 8.09 11.47 -11.16
C LEU A 366 9.31 11.21 -12.04
N ILE A 367 10.53 11.25 -11.48
CA ILE A 367 11.76 10.90 -12.20
C ILE A 367 11.72 9.43 -12.65
N SER A 368 11.42 8.50 -11.74
CA SER A 368 11.34 7.06 -12.03
C SER A 368 10.29 6.74 -13.10
N LEU A 369 9.18 7.48 -13.11
CA LEU A 369 8.17 7.41 -14.16
C LEU A 369 8.68 8.03 -15.48
N GLY A 370 9.34 9.18 -15.42
CA GLY A 370 9.87 9.91 -16.58
C GLY A 370 11.01 9.21 -17.32
N GLU A 371 11.73 8.31 -16.66
CA GLU A 371 12.69 7.40 -17.30
C GLU A 371 12.01 6.47 -18.31
N GLN A 372 10.74 6.13 -18.11
CA GLN A 372 10.00 5.25 -19.02
C GLN A 372 9.34 6.05 -20.15
N GLU A 373 9.66 5.70 -21.41
CA GLU A 373 9.15 6.41 -22.59
C GLU A 373 7.62 6.48 -22.65
N ARG A 374 6.94 5.41 -22.24
CA ARG A 374 5.46 5.32 -22.24
C ARG A 374 4.79 6.33 -21.29
N CYS A 375 5.48 6.76 -20.25
CA CYS A 375 4.94 7.66 -19.22
C CYS A 375 5.19 9.14 -19.56
N LYS A 376 6.13 9.44 -20.48
CA LYS A 376 6.51 10.82 -20.81
C LYS A 376 5.38 11.65 -21.41
N SER A 377 4.49 11.03 -22.20
CA SER A 377 3.31 11.70 -22.74
C SER A 377 2.32 12.14 -21.65
N GLY A 378 2.24 11.39 -20.55
CA GLY A 378 1.47 11.76 -19.35
C GLY A 378 2.11 12.92 -18.60
N LEU A 379 3.44 12.91 -18.45
CA LEU A 379 4.20 14.00 -17.84
C LEU A 379 4.09 15.31 -18.63
N LEU A 380 4.16 15.24 -19.97
CA LEU A 380 4.12 16.42 -20.85
C LEU A 380 2.86 17.28 -20.61
N LYS A 381 1.72 16.65 -20.30
CA LYS A 381 0.46 17.34 -19.97
C LYS A 381 0.53 18.21 -18.72
N HIS A 382 1.51 17.96 -17.86
CA HIS A 382 1.68 18.63 -16.57
C HIS A 382 2.97 19.44 -16.47
N VAL A 383 3.71 19.61 -17.56
CA VAL A 383 4.98 20.37 -17.54
C VAL A 383 4.77 21.83 -17.17
N ASN A 384 3.79 22.52 -17.77
CA ASN A 384 3.50 23.92 -17.41
C ASN A 384 3.23 24.11 -15.91
N ARG A 385 2.62 23.11 -15.26
CA ARG A 385 2.38 23.09 -13.81
C ARG A 385 3.70 23.00 -13.06
N LEU A 386 4.57 22.06 -13.44
CA LEU A 386 5.89 21.87 -12.83
C LEU A 386 6.82 23.08 -13.04
N GLU A 387 6.77 23.74 -14.20
CA GLU A 387 7.56 24.94 -14.49
C GLU A 387 7.18 26.11 -13.59
N ASN A 388 5.88 26.34 -13.37
CA ASN A 388 5.41 27.38 -12.44
C ASN A 388 5.99 27.19 -11.02
N MET A 389 6.17 25.94 -10.61
CA MET A 389 6.77 25.60 -9.32
C MET A 389 8.28 25.74 -9.30
N PHE A 390 8.95 25.34 -10.39
CA PHE A 390 10.41 25.49 -10.51
C PHE A 390 10.86 26.96 -10.43
N LEU A 391 10.03 27.88 -10.92
CA LEU A 391 10.30 29.33 -10.86
C LEU A 391 10.22 29.91 -9.44
N MET A 392 9.76 29.14 -8.44
CA MET A 392 9.63 29.60 -7.07
C MET A 392 10.97 29.51 -6.31
N HIS A 393 11.56 30.68 -5.99
CA HIS A 393 12.90 30.82 -5.39
C HIS A 393 13.06 30.30 -3.93
N TYR A 394 12.02 29.76 -3.30
CA TYR A 394 12.04 29.30 -1.92
C TYR A 394 12.09 27.77 -1.77
N VAL A 395 12.05 27.05 -2.88
CA VAL A 395 12.25 25.61 -2.93
C VAL A 395 13.72 25.28 -2.66
N ASP A 396 13.99 24.22 -1.90
CA ASP A 396 15.35 23.74 -1.66
C ASP A 396 16.07 23.48 -3.00
N ALA A 397 17.36 23.81 -3.08
CA ALA A 397 18.15 23.66 -4.31
C ALA A 397 18.12 22.22 -4.85
N GLU A 398 18.04 21.22 -3.98
CA GLU A 398 17.92 19.82 -4.36
C GLU A 398 16.58 19.54 -5.06
N ILE A 399 15.47 20.02 -4.50
CA ILE A 399 14.13 19.84 -5.07
C ILE A 399 14.01 20.59 -6.41
N GLY A 400 14.59 21.79 -6.51
CA GLY A 400 14.67 22.52 -7.77
C GLY A 400 15.41 21.74 -8.87
N SER A 401 16.53 21.11 -8.53
CA SER A 401 17.30 20.24 -9.45
C SER A 401 16.49 19.01 -9.88
N MET A 402 15.76 18.39 -8.95
CA MET A 402 14.88 17.25 -9.28
C MET A 402 13.73 17.66 -10.20
N LEU A 403 13.07 18.80 -9.95
CA LEU A 403 12.01 19.32 -10.82
C LEU A 403 12.54 19.62 -12.23
N ALA A 404 13.71 20.27 -12.33
CA ALA A 404 14.36 20.51 -13.62
C ALA A 404 14.65 19.20 -14.38
N THR A 405 15.07 18.16 -13.66
CA THR A 405 15.29 16.82 -14.23
C THR A 405 14.01 16.23 -14.80
N VAL A 406 12.89 16.30 -14.05
CA VAL A 406 11.57 15.82 -14.52
C VAL A 406 11.12 16.60 -15.77
N ILE A 407 11.25 17.92 -15.77
CA ILE A 407 10.89 18.79 -16.89
C ILE A 407 11.72 18.43 -18.13
N HIS A 408 13.03 18.28 -17.99
CA HIS A 408 13.92 17.87 -19.08
C HIS A 408 13.53 16.49 -19.65
N MET A 409 13.25 15.51 -18.79
CA MET A 409 12.80 14.18 -19.21
C MET A 409 11.48 14.21 -19.98
N ALA A 410 10.55 15.09 -19.57
CA ALA A 410 9.27 15.26 -20.24
C ALA A 410 9.46 15.85 -21.66
N TYR A 411 10.29 16.87 -21.83
CA TYR A 411 10.56 17.50 -23.13
C TYR A 411 11.33 16.61 -24.11
N HIS A 412 12.25 15.78 -23.62
CA HIS A 412 13.02 14.87 -24.48
C HIS A 412 12.16 13.75 -25.12
N SER A 413 10.86 13.67 -24.80
CA SER A 413 9.90 12.83 -25.53
C SER A 413 9.63 13.32 -26.95
N ASN A 414 9.56 14.63 -27.18
CA ASN A 414 9.23 15.23 -28.48
C ASN A 414 10.29 14.95 -29.55
N ILE A 415 11.56 14.83 -29.16
CA ILE A 415 12.67 14.64 -30.12
C ILE A 415 12.66 13.22 -30.72
N CYS A 416 12.22 12.22 -29.96
CA CYS A 416 12.16 10.84 -30.45
C CYS A 416 10.90 10.56 -31.29
N THR A 417 9.76 11.17 -30.96
CA THR A 417 8.53 11.05 -31.77
C THR A 417 8.63 11.78 -33.10
N GLU A 418 9.29 12.95 -33.16
CA GLU A 418 9.53 13.66 -34.43
C GLU A 418 10.54 12.95 -35.35
N ARG A 419 11.52 12.23 -34.80
CA ARG A 419 12.42 11.36 -35.59
C ARG A 419 11.77 10.06 -36.05
N GLY A 420 10.75 9.57 -35.35
CA GLY A 420 9.99 8.38 -35.75
C GLY A 420 9.01 8.63 -36.91
N GLN A 421 8.45 9.84 -37.01
CA GLN A 421 7.51 10.21 -38.08
C GLN A 421 8.18 10.73 -39.36
N SER A 422 9.48 11.04 -39.32
CA SER A 422 10.24 11.52 -40.49
C SER A 422 10.89 10.40 -41.33
N SER A 423 10.68 9.11 -41.01
CA SER A 423 11.26 7.99 -41.76
C SER A 423 10.32 7.30 -42.78
N SER A 424 9.07 7.74 -42.93
CA SER A 424 8.22 7.26 -44.03
C SER A 424 8.46 8.08 -45.30
N ALA A 425 9.58 7.82 -45.97
CA ALA A 425 9.79 8.26 -47.35
C ALA A 425 8.76 7.57 -48.28
N PRO A 426 8.19 8.27 -49.27
CA PRO A 426 7.22 7.68 -50.18
C PRO A 426 7.91 6.70 -51.12
N ILE A 427 7.46 5.45 -51.12
CA ILE A 427 7.87 4.45 -52.10
C ILE A 427 7.35 4.91 -53.47
N SER A 428 8.26 5.40 -54.31
CA SER A 428 7.99 5.69 -55.71
C SER A 428 7.82 4.36 -56.46
N ASN A 429 6.61 4.08 -56.91
CA ASN A 429 6.33 2.98 -57.83
C ASN A 429 6.89 3.32 -59.21
N GLY A 430 8.14 2.92 -59.46
CA GLY A 430 8.67 2.72 -60.80
C GLY A 430 8.47 1.27 -61.20
N ARG A 431 7.43 0.97 -62.00
CA ARG A 431 7.36 -0.28 -62.78
C ARG A 431 7.52 0.06 -64.26
N THR A 432 8.70 -0.27 -64.75
CA THR A 432 8.93 -0.68 -66.13
C THR A 432 8.23 -2.01 -66.42
N SER A 433 8.00 -2.23 -67.73
CA SER A 433 7.29 -3.32 -68.43
C SER A 433 5.77 -3.23 -68.45
#